data_AF-A0AAJ6N6A5-F1
#
_entry.id   AF-A0AAJ6N6A5-F1
#
_cell.length_a   1.000
_cell.length_b   1.000
_cell.length_c   1.000
_cell.angle_alpha   90.00
_cell.angle_beta   90.00
_cell.angle_gamma   90.00
#
_symmetry.space_group_name_H-M   'P 1'
#
loop_
_entity.id
_entity.type
_entity.pdbx_description
1 polymer ?
#
loop_
_entity_poly.entity_id
_entity_poly.type
_entity_poly.pdbx_seq_one_letter_code
_entity_poly.pdbx_strand_id
1 'polypeptide(L)' 'GHMNRLLTSFPLTASVRTKLHNKGFQTVGDVLELKPTELSAELEICKEEALEIIKFLEEETQKVK' A
#
# COMPACT_ATOMS: atom_id res chain seq x y z
N GLY A 1 -0.16 -17.46 -0.60
CA GLY A 1 -0.98 -16.26 -0.79
C GLY A 1 -0.22 -15.06 -0.28
N HIS A 2 0.25 -14.19 -1.18
CA HIS A 2 1.15 -13.06 -0.86
C HIS A 2 0.44 -11.82 -0.29
N MET A 3 -0.89 -11.83 -0.26
CA MET A 3 -1.74 -10.72 0.21
C MET A 3 -1.63 -10.46 1.72
N ASN A 4 -1.21 -11.45 2.52
CA ASN A 4 -1.04 -11.29 3.97
C ASN A 4 0.36 -10.78 4.38
N ARG A 5 1.21 -10.36 3.42
CA ARG A 5 2.50 -9.80 3.78
C ARG A 5 2.31 -8.41 4.40
N LEU A 6 3.04 -8.13 5.47
CA LEU A 6 2.96 -6.84 6.14
C LEU A 6 3.56 -5.72 5.27
N LEU A 7 2.95 -4.55 5.29
CA LEU A 7 3.48 -3.34 4.63
C LEU A 7 4.86 -2.95 5.15
N THR A 8 5.16 -3.30 6.42
CA THR A 8 6.47 -3.10 7.05
C THR A 8 7.58 -3.94 6.43
N SER A 9 7.24 -5.02 5.73
CA SER A 9 8.19 -5.88 5.02
C SER A 9 8.65 -5.29 3.69
N PHE A 10 7.96 -4.26 3.19
CA PHE A 10 8.31 -3.58 1.95
C PHE A 10 9.08 -2.28 2.26
N PRO A 11 10.00 -1.87 1.39
CA PRO A 11 10.75 -0.62 1.55
C PRO A 11 9.89 0.61 1.18
N LEU A 12 8.70 0.73 1.78
CA LEU A 12 7.85 1.91 1.69
C LEU A 12 8.43 3.06 2.51
N THR A 13 8.20 4.28 2.02
CA THR A 13 8.51 5.53 2.71
C THR A 13 7.84 5.58 4.08
N ALA A 14 8.55 6.13 5.08
CA ALA A 14 8.07 6.20 6.45
C ALA A 14 6.72 6.94 6.58
N SER A 15 6.52 8.01 5.77
CA SER A 15 5.23 8.73 5.71
C SER A 15 4.08 7.83 5.26
N VAL A 16 4.28 7.08 4.18
CA VAL A 16 3.26 6.17 3.63
C VAL A 16 2.92 5.08 4.65
N ARG A 17 3.94 4.45 5.24
CA ARG A 17 3.76 3.40 6.25
C ARG A 17 2.96 3.91 7.45
N THR A 18 3.27 5.12 7.90
CA THR A 18 2.58 5.75 9.03
C THR A 18 1.12 6.07 8.70
N LYS A 19 0.85 6.61 7.50
CA LYS A 19 -0.51 6.89 7.03
C LYS A 19 -1.34 5.60 6.93
N LEU A 20 -0.77 4.57 6.30
CA LEU A 20 -1.41 3.26 6.15
C LEU A 20 -1.74 2.65 7.52
N HIS A 21 -0.76 2.63 8.43
CA HIS A 21 -0.95 2.11 9.78
C HIS A 21 -1.99 2.92 10.57
N ASN A 22 -2.03 4.25 10.44
CA ASN A 22 -3.04 5.08 11.09
C ASN A 22 -4.47 4.80 10.61
N LYS A 23 -4.62 4.41 9.35
CA LYS A 23 -5.92 4.04 8.77
C LYS A 23 -6.29 2.57 9.04
N GLY A 24 -5.39 1.80 9.64
CA GLY A 24 -5.61 0.39 9.98
C GLY A 24 -5.09 -0.61 8.96
N PHE A 25 -4.50 -0.14 7.85
CA PHE A 25 -3.87 -1.01 6.86
C PHE A 25 -2.60 -1.65 7.44
N GLN A 26 -2.60 -2.97 7.55
CA GLN A 26 -1.45 -3.73 8.06
C GLN A 26 -0.75 -4.55 6.97
N THR A 27 -1.51 -5.05 6.00
CA THR A 27 -1.04 -5.96 4.96
C THR A 27 -1.16 -5.34 3.57
N VAL A 28 -0.40 -5.88 2.62
CA VAL A 28 -0.51 -5.49 1.20
C VAL A 28 -1.88 -5.77 0.63
N GLY A 29 -2.52 -6.87 1.02
CA GLY A 29 -3.87 -7.22 0.57
C GLY A 29 -4.87 -6.12 0.87
N ASP A 30 -4.83 -5.59 2.09
CA ASP A 30 -5.73 -4.51 2.55
C ASP A 30 -5.62 -3.25 1.67
N VAL A 31 -4.39 -2.95 1.20
CA VAL A 31 -4.12 -1.80 0.33
C VAL A 31 -4.45 -2.09 -1.13
N LEU A 32 -4.15 -3.31 -1.60
CA LEU A 32 -4.39 -3.75 -2.97
C LEU A 32 -5.87 -4.08 -3.24
N GLU A 33 -6.66 -4.33 -2.20
CA GLU A 33 -8.13 -4.43 -2.27
C GLU A 33 -8.76 -3.07 -2.57
N LEU A 34 -8.10 -1.98 -2.19
CA LEU A 34 -8.57 -0.63 -2.47
C LEU A 34 -8.08 -0.13 -3.83
N LYS A 35 -8.89 0.74 -4.44
CA LYS A 35 -8.48 1.47 -5.65
C LYS A 35 -7.55 2.63 -5.29
N PRO A 36 -6.68 3.09 -6.20
CA PRO A 36 -5.84 4.27 -5.99
C PRO A 36 -6.63 5.52 -5.59
N THR A 37 -7.85 5.65 -6.11
CA THR A 37 -8.77 6.72 -5.74
C THR A 37 -9.23 6.64 -4.28
N GLU A 38 -9.52 5.44 -3.78
CA GLU A 38 -9.96 5.24 -2.40
C GLU A 38 -8.80 5.39 -1.44
N LEU A 39 -7.65 4.79 -1.78
CA LEU A 39 -6.43 4.95 -1.01
C LEU A 39 -5.99 6.42 -0.93
N SER A 40 -6.13 7.19 -2.03
CA SER A 40 -5.80 8.62 -2.02
C SER A 40 -6.70 9.43 -1.07
N ALA A 41 -7.99 9.08 -1.00
CA ALA A 41 -8.93 9.73 -0.10
C ALA A 41 -8.69 9.31 1.36
N GLU A 42 -8.43 8.02 1.59
CA GLU A 42 -8.13 7.45 2.91
C GLU A 42 -6.86 8.05 3.49
N LEU A 43 -5.77 8.09 2.71
CA LEU A 43 -4.48 8.59 3.18
C LEU A 43 -4.35 10.11 3.08
N GLU A 44 -5.36 10.80 2.54
CA GLU A 44 -5.37 12.24 2.26
C GLU A 44 -4.10 12.65 1.50
N ILE A 45 -3.80 11.91 0.43
CA ILE A 45 -2.64 12.11 -0.46
C ILE A 45 -3.11 12.33 -1.89
N CYS A 46 -2.20 12.77 -2.75
CA CYS A 46 -2.48 12.88 -4.17
C CYS A 46 -2.73 11.51 -4.81
N LYS A 47 -3.55 11.48 -5.86
CA LYS A 47 -3.82 10.26 -6.65
C LYS A 47 -2.54 9.62 -7.19
N GLU A 48 -1.57 10.43 -7.61
CA GLU A 48 -0.27 9.94 -8.08
C GLU A 48 0.45 9.17 -6.98
N GLU A 49 0.51 9.74 -5.78
CA GLU A 49 1.15 9.12 -4.62
C GLU A 49 0.47 7.79 -4.25
N ALA A 50 -0.86 7.75 -4.24
CA ALA A 50 -1.62 6.52 -4.01
C ALA A 50 -1.40 5.47 -5.11
N LEU A 51 -1.34 5.90 -6.37
CA LEU A 51 -1.08 5.02 -7.51
C LEU A 51 0.32 4.42 -7.44
N GLU A 52 1.33 5.22 -7.09
CA GLU A 52 2.71 4.76 -6.92
C GLU A 52 2.78 3.68 -5.83
N ILE A 53 2.11 3.89 -4.70
CA ILE A 53 2.08 2.92 -3.59
C ILE A 53 1.47 1.59 -4.06
N ILE A 54 0.29 1.61 -4.69
CA ILE A 54 -0.38 0.39 -5.16
C ILE A 54 0.47 -0.32 -6.21
N LYS A 55 0.97 0.39 -7.22
CA LYS A 55 1.83 -0.19 -8.26
C LYS A 55 3.08 -0.82 -7.68
N PHE A 56 3.76 -0.11 -6.79
CA PHE A 56 4.95 -0.60 -6.12
C PHE A 56 4.66 -1.90 -5.35
N LEU A 57 3.56 -1.93 -4.59
CA LEU A 57 3.14 -3.11 -3.85
C LEU A 57 2.76 -4.28 -4.77
N GLU A 58 2.06 -4.02 -5.88
CA GLU A 58 1.77 -5.05 -6.89
C GLU A 58 3.05 -5.63 -7.48
N GLU A 59 4.00 -4.79 -7.89
CA GLU A 59 5.27 -5.27 -8.46
C GLU A 59 6.10 -6.08 -7.46
N GLU A 60 6.22 -5.60 -6.23
CA GLU A 60 6.99 -6.29 -5.19
C GLU A 60 6.31 -7.60 -4.74
N THR A 61 4.98 -7.67 -4.74
CA THR A 61 4.26 -8.93 -4.46
C THR A 61 4.39 -9.95 -5.60
N GLN A 62 4.55 -9.50 -6.85
CA GLN A 62 4.74 -10.37 -8.01
C GLN A 62 6.19 -10.83 -8.23
N LYS A 63 7.17 -10.07 -7.74
CA LYS A 63 8.61 -10.41 -7.84
C LYS A 63 9.05 -11.61 -6.97
N VAL A 64 8.22 -12.07 -6.03
CA VAL A 64 8.49 -13.27 -5.22
C VAL A 64 7.93 -14.52 -5.90
N LYS A 65 8.49 -14.88 -7.06
CA LYS A 65 8.28 -16.18 -7.72
C LYS A 65 9.53 -17.03 -7.66
#